data_AF-A0A948RH63-F1
#
_entry.id   AF-A0A948RH63-F1
#
_cell.length_a   1.000
_cell.length_b   1.000
_cell.length_c   1.000
_cell.angle_alpha   90.00
_cell.angle_beta   90.00
_cell.angle_gamma   90.00
#
_symmetry.space_group_name_H-M   'P 1'
#
loop_
_entity.id
_entity.type
_entity.pdbx_description
1 polymer ?
#
loop_
_entity_poly.entity_id
_entity_poly.type
_entity_poly.pdbx_seq_one_letter_code
_entity_poly.pdbx_strand_id
1 'polypeptide(L)' 'GGTGLGLALVRQILDAHGSVMDVQSDEGKGSTFRFTLLTAGKSS' A
#
# COMPACT_ATOMS: atom_id res chain seq x y z
N GLY A 1 -11.60 -9.59 -16.14
CA GLY A 1 -11.53 -9.52 -14.67
C GLY A 1 -10.07 -9.56 -14.27
N GLY A 2 -9.61 -8.62 -13.44
CA GLY A 2 -8.23 -8.59 -12.99
C GLY A 2 -7.90 -9.82 -12.14
N THR A 3 -6.71 -10.38 -12.32
CA THR A 3 -6.21 -11.59 -11.65
C THR A 3 -5.92 -11.41 -10.15
N GLY A 4 -6.28 -10.26 -9.56
CA GLY A 4 -5.98 -9.95 -8.16
C GLY A 4 -4.51 -9.61 -7.87
N LEU A 5 -3.65 -9.51 -8.89
CA LEU A 5 -2.21 -9.33 -8.71
C LEU A 5 -1.79 -7.95 -8.19
N GLY A 6 -2.61 -6.91 -8.41
CA GLY A 6 -2.23 -5.53 -8.06
C GLY A 6 -1.90 -5.35 -6.57
N LEU A 7 -2.79 -5.80 -5.69
CA LEU A 7 -2.58 -5.71 -4.24
C LEU A 7 -1.48 -6.66 -3.73
N ALA A 8 -1.29 -7.80 -4.40
CA ALA A 8 -0.19 -8.71 -4.08
C ALA A 8 1.18 -8.06 -4.34
N LEU A 9 1.34 -7.37 -5.48
CA LEU A 9 2.55 -6.62 -5.80
C LEU A 9 2.78 -5.47 -4.81
N VAL A 10 1.73 -4.70 -4.49
CA VAL A 10 1.82 -3.65 -3.47
C VAL A 10 2.29 -4.21 -2.15
N ARG A 11 1.75 -5.37 -1.72
CA ARG A 11 2.17 -6.00 -0.47
C ARG A 11 3.65 -6.37 -0.47
N GLN A 12 4.14 -6.97 -1.55
CA GLN A 12 5.56 -7.33 -1.69
C GLN A 12 6.46 -6.09 -1.62
N ILE A 13 6.07 -4.98 -2.25
CA ILE A 13 6.82 -3.73 -2.19
C ILE A 13 6.87 -3.21 -0.75
N LEU A 14 5.74 -3.18 -0.05
CA LEU A 14 5.68 -2.69 1.33
C LEU A 14 6.49 -3.55 2.29
N ASP A 15 6.40 -4.89 2.17
CA ASP A 15 7.19 -5.83 2.97
C ASP A 15 8.70 -5.59 2.76
N ALA A 16 9.14 -5.34 1.51
CA ALA A 16 10.54 -5.01 1.20
C ALA A 16 11.01 -3.67 1.81
N HIS A 17 10.09 -2.74 2.09
CA HIS A 17 10.39 -1.46 2.74
C HIS A 17 10.11 -1.47 4.25
N GLY A 18 9.71 -2.62 4.83
CA GLY A 18 9.30 -2.71 6.24
C GLY A 18 8.05 -1.89 6.58
N SER A 19 7.26 -1.55 5.58
CA SER A 19 6.06 -0.71 5.70
C SER A 19 4.79 -1.56 5.81
N VAL A 20 3.75 -0.97 6.39
CA VAL A 20 2.43 -1.59 6.54
C VAL A 20 1.36 -0.83 5.75
N MET A 21 0.29 -1.53 5.37
CA MET A 21 -0.88 -0.95 4.71
C MET A 21 -2.08 -0.92 5.68
N ASP A 22 -2.72 0.24 5.79
CA ASP A 22 -4.01 0.46 6.42
C ASP A 22 -5.13 0.41 5.38
N VAL A 23 -6.27 -0.17 5.76
CA VAL A 23 -7.44 -0.29 4.89
C VAL A 23 -8.68 0.16 5.64
N GLN A 24 -9.37 1.14 5.08
CA GLN A 24 -10.67 1.59 5.56
C GLN A 24 -11.70 1.38 4.46
N SER A 25 -12.78 0.66 4.77
CA SER A 25 -13.87 0.40 3.83
C SER A 25 -15.19 0.83 4.45
N ASP A 26 -16.02 1.47 3.64
CA ASP A 26 -17.39 1.86 3.99
C ASP A 26 -18.31 1.32 2.89
N GLU A 27 -19.23 0.44 3.28
CA GLU A 27 -20.10 -0.28 2.35
C GLU A 27 -20.95 0.69 1.53
N GLY A 28 -20.97 0.48 0.21
CA GLY A 28 -21.65 1.39 -0.72
C GLY A 28 -20.94 2.73 -0.98
N LYS A 29 -19.85 3.05 -0.27
CA LYS A 29 -19.02 4.25 -0.53
C LYS A 29 -17.64 3.91 -1.11
N GLY A 30 -17.12 2.73 -0.80
CA GLY A 30 -15.86 2.21 -1.33
C GLY A 30 -14.79 1.98 -0.26
N SER A 31 -13.54 1.88 -0.70
CA SER A 31 -12.39 1.55 0.15
C SER A 31 -11.22 2.49 -0.09
N THR A 32 -10.55 2.88 0.99
CA THR A 32 -9.30 3.63 1.00
C THR A 32 -8.17 2.75 1.52
N PHE A 33 -7.09 2.65 0.75
CA PHE A 33 -5.86 1.95 1.12
C PHE A 33 -4.76 2.99 1.33
N ARG A 34 -4.07 2.93 2.47
CA ARG A 34 -3.00 3.89 2.82
C ARG A 34 -1.76 3.15 3.28
N PHE A 35 -0.60 3.70 2.97
CA PHE A 35 0.69 3.23 3.46
C PHE A 35 1.65 4.43 3.53
N THR A 36 2.77 4.24 4.24
CA THR A 36 3.84 5.24 4.30
C THR A 36 5.14 4.60 3.87
N LEU A 37 5.92 5.32 3.06
CA LEU A 37 7.27 4.95 2.70
C LEU A 37 8.23 6.01 3.25
N LEU A 38 9.37 5.57 3.76
CA LEU A 38 10.45 6.48 4.11
C LEU A 38 11.00 7.06 2.83
N THR A 39 11.06 8.39 2.75
CA THR A 39 11.77 9.04 1.65
C THR A 39 13.27 8.82 1.83
N ALA A 40 14.00 8.67 0.73
CA ALA A 40 15.46 8.75 0.79
C ALA A 40 15.81 10.11 1.40
N GLY A 41 16.48 10.10 2.56
CA GLY A 41 16.90 11.32 3.23
C GLY A 41 17.67 12.20 2.25
N LYS A 42 17.44 13.52 2.30
CA LYS A 42 18.26 14.45 1.52
C LYS A 42 19.72 14.26 1.91
N SER A 43 20.54 13.79 0.97
CA SER A 43 21.99 13.92 1.08
C SER A 43 22.30 15.42 1.12
N SER A 44 22.81 15.90 2.25
CA SER A 44 23.44 17.22 2.35
C SER A 44 24.83 17.19 1.74
#